data_AF-A0A8T4NL97-F1
#
_entry.id   AF-A0A8T4NL97-F1
#
_cell.length_a   1.000
_cell.length_b   1.000
_cell.length_c   1.000
_cell.angle_alpha   90.00
_cell.angle_beta   90.00
_cell.angle_gamma   90.00
#
_symmetry.space_group_name_H-M   'P 1'
#
loop_
_entity.id
_entity.type
_entity.pdbx_description
1 polymer ?
#
loop_
_entity_poly.entity_id
_entity_poly.type
_entity_poly.pdbx_seq_one_letter_code
_entity_poly.pdbx_strand_id
1 'polypeptide(L)'
;MDLKKIPRGEINGVPMITKFKGVMIELFKGYPGFQYFGIFESYFGKELGEEIVRILHQDKLLDIFPKKENEPTRYRLTGEGVNMAISMINLDYSEKMHKFTIWIIMLTIITAIVGIIQIYPFLLKCLEWLMSYGIRT
;
A
#
# COMPACT_ATOMS: atom_id res chain seq x y z
N MET A 1 -1.54 -10.72 -14.86
CA MET A 1 -1.92 -11.81 -13.94
C MET A 1 -3.22 -11.47 -13.25
N ASP A 2 -4.15 -12.43 -13.16
CA ASP A 2 -5.36 -12.29 -12.36
C ASP A 2 -5.05 -12.64 -10.90
N LEU A 3 -5.10 -11.65 -10.01
CA LEU A 3 -4.88 -11.83 -8.56
C LEU A 3 -5.85 -12.83 -7.93
N LYS A 4 -6.96 -13.17 -8.61
CA LYS A 4 -7.90 -14.22 -8.16
C LYS A 4 -7.29 -15.62 -8.16
N LYS A 5 -6.18 -15.84 -8.89
CA LYS A 5 -5.47 -17.14 -8.90
C LYS A 5 -4.63 -17.38 -7.65
N ILE A 6 -4.29 -16.32 -6.89
CA ILE A 6 -3.56 -16.49 -5.63
C ILE A 6 -4.54 -17.09 -4.61
N PRO A 7 -4.13 -18.14 -3.85
CA PRO A 7 -4.96 -18.70 -2.80
C PRO A 7 -5.46 -17.58 -1.86
N ARG A 8 -6.72 -17.67 -1.43
CA ARG A 8 -7.31 -16.69 -0.51
C ARG A 8 -7.33 -17.26 0.90
N GLY A 9 -7.05 -16.41 1.88
CA GLY A 9 -7.07 -16.78 3.29
C GLY A 9 -6.17 -15.90 4.14
N GLU A 10 -5.94 -16.35 5.37
CA GLU A 10 -5.06 -15.70 6.33
C GLU A 10 -4.01 -16.71 6.80
N ILE A 11 -2.76 -16.24 6.92
CA ILE A 11 -1.67 -17.05 7.49
C ILE A 11 -1.17 -16.29 8.71
N ASN A 12 -1.33 -16.87 9.90
CA ASN A 12 -1.00 -16.26 11.18
C ASN A 12 -1.70 -14.90 11.40
N GLY A 13 -2.98 -14.80 11.01
CA GLY A 13 -3.79 -13.57 11.15
C GLY A 13 -3.40 -12.43 10.19
N VAL A 14 -2.48 -12.67 9.26
CA VAL A 14 -2.12 -11.71 8.21
C VAL A 14 -2.79 -12.12 6.89
N PRO A 15 -3.50 -11.21 6.21
CA PRO A 15 -4.07 -11.49 4.90
C PRO A 15 -3.00 -11.96 3.92
N MET A 16 -3.28 -13.05 3.21
CA MET A 16 -2.31 -13.68 2.32
C MET A 16 -1.79 -12.71 1.24
N ILE A 17 -2.66 -11.81 0.75
CA ILE A 17 -2.28 -10.78 -0.22
C ILE A 17 -1.23 -9.81 0.34
N THR A 18 -1.26 -9.51 1.64
CA THR A 18 -0.29 -8.63 2.30
C THR A 18 1.07 -9.29 2.38
N LYS A 19 1.11 -10.58 2.76
CA LYS A 19 2.36 -11.37 2.72
C LYS A 19 2.91 -11.47 1.30
N PHE A 20 2.03 -11.69 0.32
CA PHE A 20 2.40 -11.78 -1.09
C PHE A 20 3.02 -10.49 -1.60
N LYS A 21 2.39 -9.34 -1.34
CA LYS A 21 2.96 -8.02 -1.62
C LYS A 21 4.36 -7.87 -1.00
N GLY A 22 4.52 -8.27 0.26
CA GLY A 22 5.80 -8.24 0.97
C GLY A 22 6.89 -9.02 0.24
N VAL A 23 6.61 -10.27 -0.14
CA VAL A 23 7.55 -11.13 -0.87
C VAL A 23 7.91 -10.54 -2.23
N MET A 24 6.93 -10.01 -2.98
CA MET A 24 7.20 -9.36 -4.28
C MET A 24 8.10 -8.13 -4.15
N ILE A 25 7.93 -7.34 -3.10
CA ILE A 25 8.80 -6.19 -2.80
C ILE A 25 10.22 -6.66 -2.43
N GLU A 26 10.33 -7.72 -1.63
CA GLU A 26 11.62 -8.27 -1.24
C GLU A 26 12.39 -8.78 -2.46
N LEU A 27 11.73 -9.53 -3.34
CA LEU A 27 12.30 -9.94 -4.62
C LEU A 27 12.69 -8.75 -5.51
N PHE A 28 11.87 -7.71 -5.54
CA PHE A 28 12.12 -6.49 -6.33
C PHE A 28 13.38 -5.76 -5.85
N LYS A 29 13.64 -5.68 -4.54
CA LYS A 29 14.86 -5.05 -3.99
C LYS A 29 16.14 -5.71 -4.50
N GLY A 30 16.09 -7.00 -4.79
CA GLY A 30 17.24 -7.74 -5.32
C GLY A 30 17.36 -7.73 -6.84
N TYR A 31 16.37 -7.24 -7.58
CA TYR A 31 16.44 -7.21 -9.05
C TYR A 31 17.51 -6.22 -9.55
N PRO A 32 18.22 -6.52 -10.66
CA PRO A 32 18.24 -7.78 -11.40
C PRO A 32 19.25 -8.81 -10.86
N GLY A 33 20.13 -8.41 -9.94
CA GLY A 33 21.34 -9.16 -9.61
C GLY A 33 21.12 -10.34 -8.67
N PHE A 34 20.24 -10.21 -7.69
CA PHE A 34 20.05 -11.18 -6.63
C PHE A 34 19.05 -12.26 -7.00
N GLN A 35 19.24 -13.42 -6.37
CA GLN A 35 18.34 -14.55 -6.42
C GLN A 35 18.01 -14.91 -4.97
N TYR A 36 16.74 -15.15 -4.67
CA TYR A 36 16.29 -15.45 -3.31
C TYR A 36 16.04 -16.94 -3.16
N PHE A 37 16.48 -17.50 -2.04
CA PHE A 37 16.25 -18.89 -1.73
C PHE A 37 14.97 -19.09 -0.92
N GLY A 38 14.07 -19.97 -1.38
CA GLY A 38 13.00 -20.52 -0.54
C GLY A 38 12.02 -19.49 0.03
N ILE A 39 11.96 -18.29 -0.57
CA ILE A 39 11.25 -17.14 0.02
C ILE A 39 9.74 -17.33 0.04
N PHE A 40 9.18 -18.05 -0.94
CA PHE A 40 7.74 -18.32 -0.92
C PHE A 40 7.41 -19.40 0.10
N GLU A 41 8.22 -20.45 0.16
CA GLU A 41 8.07 -21.56 1.08
C GLU A 41 8.22 -21.12 2.54
N SER A 42 9.08 -20.14 2.82
CA SER A 42 9.26 -19.59 4.18
C SER A 42 8.08 -18.73 4.62
N TYR A 43 7.47 -17.94 3.72
CA TYR A 43 6.37 -17.03 4.07
C TYR A 43 4.99 -17.71 4.08
N PHE A 44 4.80 -18.71 3.22
CA PHE A 44 3.51 -19.36 2.96
C PHE A 44 3.44 -20.82 3.42
N GLY A 45 4.55 -21.41 3.85
CA GLY A 45 4.66 -22.85 4.07
C GLY A 45 4.99 -23.58 2.77
N LYS A 46 5.46 -24.82 2.89
CA LYS A 46 6.03 -25.58 1.77
C LYS A 46 5.03 -25.81 0.63
N GLU A 47 3.87 -26.40 0.92
CA GLU A 47 2.86 -26.74 -0.10
C GLU A 47 2.29 -25.50 -0.81
N LEU A 48 1.89 -24.50 -0.03
CA LEU A 48 1.30 -23.28 -0.58
C LEU A 48 2.34 -22.42 -1.32
N GLY A 49 3.56 -22.36 -0.79
CA GLY A 49 4.68 -21.67 -1.43
C GLY A 49 5.00 -22.27 -2.80
N GLU A 50 5.09 -23.60 -2.89
CA GLU A 50 5.30 -24.32 -4.15
C GLU A 50 4.18 -24.04 -5.16
N GLU A 51 2.92 -23.99 -4.72
CA GLU A 51 1.79 -23.64 -5.59
C GLU A 51 1.89 -22.20 -6.11
N ILE A 52 2.20 -21.24 -5.25
CA ILE A 52 2.37 -19.83 -5.63
C ILE A 52 3.53 -19.69 -6.63
N VAL A 53 4.67 -20.32 -6.36
CA VAL A 53 5.83 -20.32 -7.27
C VAL A 53 5.44 -20.88 -8.63
N ARG A 54 4.69 -21.99 -8.66
CA ARG A 54 4.21 -22.60 -9.91
C ARG A 54 3.34 -21.63 -10.71
N ILE A 55 2.41 -20.93 -10.06
CA ILE A 55 1.55 -19.93 -10.71
C ILE A 55 2.38 -18.77 -11.27
N LEU A 56 3.31 -18.22 -10.48
CA LEU A 56 4.15 -17.09 -10.91
C LEU A 56 5.08 -17.46 -12.06
N HIS A 57 5.59 -18.68 -12.06
CA HIS A 57 6.41 -19.18 -13.16
C HIS A 57 5.60 -19.40 -14.44
N GLN A 58 4.40 -19.98 -14.33
CA GLN A 58 3.49 -20.14 -15.48
C GLN A 58 3.10 -18.79 -16.10
N ASP A 59 2.85 -17.78 -15.27
CA ASP A 59 2.52 -16.43 -15.71
C ASP A 59 3.78 -15.61 -16.12
N LYS A 60 4.96 -16.24 -16.22
CA LYS A 60 6.26 -15.63 -16.62
C LYS A 60 6.73 -14.46 -15.75
N LEU A 61 6.30 -14.42 -14.50
CA LEU A 61 6.68 -13.38 -13.54
C LEU A 61 7.94 -13.73 -12.76
N LEU A 62 8.30 -15.02 -12.74
CA LEU A 62 9.39 -15.55 -11.96
C LEU A 62 10.24 -16.52 -12.80
N ASP A 63 11.55 -16.28 -12.81
CA ASP A 63 12.53 -17.25 -13.28
C ASP A 63 12.92 -18.18 -12.13
N ILE A 64 12.80 -19.48 -12.39
CA ILE A 64 13.22 -20.53 -11.47
C ILE A 64 14.57 -21.08 -11.96
N PHE A 65 15.57 -21.02 -11.09
CA PHE A 65 16.87 -21.63 -11.36
C PHE A 65 16.92 -22.99 -10.64
N PRO A 66 16.96 -24.11 -11.38
CA PRO A 66 16.85 -25.43 -10.81
C PRO A 66 18.06 -25.79 -9.94
N LYS A 67 17.76 -26.67 -8.99
CA LYS A 67 18.66 -27.26 -7.99
C LYS A 67 19.89 -27.93 -8.64
N LYS A 68 21.11 -27.51 -8.28
CA LYS A 68 22.24 -28.47 -8.22
C LYS A 68 22.08 -29.30 -6.95
N GLU A 69 22.58 -30.54 -6.92
CA GLU A 69 22.52 -31.40 -5.72
C GLU A 69 22.92 -30.62 -4.45
N ASN A 70 22.09 -30.72 -3.40
CA ASN A 70 22.19 -30.00 -2.12
C ASN A 70 22.00 -28.47 -2.11
N GLU A 71 21.76 -27.84 -3.26
CA GLU A 71 21.48 -26.41 -3.27
C GLU A 71 19.99 -26.09 -3.13
N PRO A 72 19.66 -24.89 -2.65
CA PRO A 72 18.28 -24.57 -2.33
C PRO A 72 17.70 -23.77 -3.56
N THR A 73 16.49 -24.09 -4.06
CA THR A 73 15.85 -23.48 -5.26
C THR A 73 15.87 -21.96 -5.27
N ARG A 74 16.42 -21.37 -6.33
CA ARG A 74 16.64 -19.93 -6.42
C ARG A 74 15.61 -19.27 -7.32
N TYR A 75 15.08 -18.13 -6.86
CA TYR A 75 14.02 -17.38 -7.51
C TYR A 75 14.50 -15.98 -7.90
N ARG A 76 14.07 -15.50 -9.07
CA ARG A 76 14.27 -14.12 -9.51
C ARG A 76 13.03 -13.61 -10.22
N LEU A 77 12.71 -12.32 -10.05
CA LEU A 77 11.69 -11.68 -10.87
C LEU A 77 12.16 -11.52 -12.31
N THR A 78 11.26 -11.78 -13.25
CA THR A 78 11.42 -11.36 -14.64
C THR A 78 11.13 -9.86 -14.76
N GLY A 79 11.39 -9.26 -15.93
CA GLY A 79 10.98 -7.87 -16.19
C GLY A 79 9.45 -7.65 -16.02
N GLU A 80 8.63 -8.64 -16.38
CA GLU A 80 7.18 -8.60 -16.16
C GLU A 80 6.83 -8.71 -14.66
N GLY A 81 7.53 -9.57 -13.92
CA GLY A 81 7.40 -9.68 -12.46
C GLY A 81 7.76 -8.38 -11.74
N VAL A 82 8.77 -7.66 -12.23
CA VAL A 82 9.15 -6.34 -11.73
C VAL A 82 8.03 -5.32 -11.98
N ASN A 83 7.50 -5.24 -13.20
CA ASN A 83 6.40 -4.34 -13.51
C ASN A 83 5.18 -4.62 -12.63
N MET A 84 4.90 -5.88 -12.36
CA MET A 84 3.84 -6.27 -11.43
C MET A 84 4.14 -5.81 -10.00
N ALA A 85 5.35 -6.05 -9.49
CA ALA A 85 5.74 -5.59 -8.15
C ALA A 85 5.61 -4.06 -8.01
N ILE A 86 6.08 -3.30 -9.01
CA ILE A 86 5.93 -1.84 -9.06
C ILE A 86 4.46 -1.44 -9.07
N SER A 87 3.61 -2.10 -9.87
CA SER A 87 2.17 -1.80 -9.90
C SER A 87 1.51 -2.00 -8.54
N MET A 88 1.92 -3.04 -7.79
CA MET A 88 1.39 -3.28 -6.43
C MET A 88 1.82 -2.20 -5.45
N ILE A 89 3.08 -1.76 -5.52
CA ILE A 89 3.60 -0.68 -4.68
C ILE A 89 2.84 0.62 -4.99
N ASN A 90 2.65 0.94 -6.26
CA ASN A 90 1.95 2.16 -6.69
C ASN A 90 0.48 2.16 -6.25
N LEU A 91 -0.21 1.02 -6.35
CA LEU A 91 -1.58 0.89 -5.85
C LEU A 91 -1.66 1.11 -4.33
N ASP A 92 -0.73 0.51 -3.57
CA ASP A 92 -0.68 0.64 -2.11
C ASP A 92 -0.36 2.09 -1.69
N TYR A 93 0.56 2.73 -2.40
CA TYR A 93 0.92 4.13 -2.20
C TYR A 93 -0.26 5.06 -2.53
N SER A 94 -0.95 4.82 -3.63
CA SER A 94 -2.14 5.58 -4.03
C SER A 94 -3.24 5.47 -2.98
N GLU A 95 -3.50 4.28 -2.45
CA GLU A 95 -4.52 4.08 -1.41
C GLU A 95 -4.15 4.81 -0.11
N LYS A 96 -2.88 4.72 0.31
CA LYS A 96 -2.38 5.45 1.50
C LYS A 96 -2.46 6.96 1.32
N MET A 97 -2.05 7.46 0.17
CA MET A 97 -2.12 8.89 -0.15
C MET A 97 -3.56 9.39 -0.20
N HIS A 98 -4.49 8.59 -0.71
CA HIS A 98 -5.91 8.95 -0.71
C HIS A 98 -6.45 9.07 0.73
N LYS A 99 -6.17 8.10 1.60
CA LYS A 99 -6.58 8.15 3.02
C LYS A 99 -5.96 9.34 3.74
N PHE A 100 -4.67 9.60 3.51
CA PHE A 100 -3.99 10.76 4.09
C PHE A 100 -4.59 12.08 3.61
N THR A 101 -4.92 12.19 2.33
CA THR A 101 -5.57 13.38 1.75
C THR A 101 -6.94 13.63 2.38
N ILE A 102 -7.76 12.59 2.54
CA ILE A 102 -9.05 12.69 3.23
C ILE A 102 -8.86 13.20 4.65
N TRP A 103 -7.87 12.68 5.37
CA TRP A 103 -7.59 13.09 6.75
C TRP A 103 -7.17 14.57 6.84
N ILE A 104 -6.33 15.05 5.91
CA ILE A 104 -5.96 16.47 5.82
C ILE A 104 -7.21 17.33 5.57
N ILE A 105 -8.06 16.96 4.61
CA ILE A 105 -9.27 17.71 4.29
C ILE A 105 -10.16 17.84 5.53
N MET A 106 -10.37 16.74 6.26
CA MET A 106 -11.14 16.75 7.50
C MET A 106 -10.52 17.68 8.55
N LEU A 107 -9.19 17.62 8.73
CA LEU A 107 -8.48 18.50 9.65
C LEU A 107 -8.62 19.97 9.26
N THR A 108 -8.52 20.30 7.97
CA THR A 108 -8.69 21.67 7.45
C THR A 108 -10.10 22.21 7.69
N ILE A 109 -11.13 21.37 7.52
CA ILE A 109 -12.51 21.77 7.80
C ILE A 109 -12.68 22.05 9.30
N ILE A 110 -12.14 21.18 10.16
CA ILE A 110 -12.20 21.36 11.62
C ILE A 110 -11.51 22.66 12.04
N THR A 111 -10.30 22.92 11.54
CA THR A 111 -9.58 24.16 11.89
C THR A 111 -10.28 25.41 11.38
N ALA A 112 -10.89 25.36 10.19
CA ALA A 112 -11.70 26.47 9.68
C ALA A 112 -12.92 26.76 10.56
N ILE A 113 -13.66 25.72 10.99
CA ILE A 113 -14.81 25.86 11.89
C ILE A 113 -14.38 26.49 13.22
N VAL A 114 -13.29 26.00 13.81
CA VAL A 114 -12.75 26.55 15.06
C VAL A 114 -12.37 28.02 14.91
N GLY A 115 -11.72 28.39 13.80
CA GLY A 115 -11.37 29.78 13.50
C GLY A 115 -12.60 30.68 13.36
N ILE A 116 -13.64 30.22 12.68
CA ILE A 116 -14.91 30.97 12.55
C ILE A 116 -15.54 31.19 13.92
N ILE A 117 -15.62 30.15 14.76
CA ILE A 117 -16.20 30.26 16.12
C ILE A 117 -15.44 31.29 16.97
N GLN A 118 -14.11 31.34 16.87
CA GLN A 118 -13.30 32.31 17.61
C GLN A 118 -13.49 33.76 17.13
N ILE A 119 -13.64 33.96 15.82
CA ILE A 119 -13.78 35.30 15.22
C ILE A 119 -15.23 35.82 15.29
N TYR A 120 -16.21 34.92 15.32
CA TYR A 120 -17.64 35.25 15.37
C TYR A 120 -18.04 36.26 16.48
N PRO A 121 -17.66 36.10 17.75
CA PRO A 121 -18.03 37.06 18.81
C PRO A 121 -17.38 38.44 18.61
N PHE A 122 -16.21 38.50 17.98
CA PHE A 122 -15.58 39.78 17.63
C PHE A 122 -16.35 40.48 16.51
N LEU A 123 -16.71 39.75 15.45
CA LEU A 123 -17.52 40.29 14.34
C LEU A 123 -18.88 40.78 14.82
N LEU A 124 -19.54 40.04 15.71
CA LEU A 124 -20.84 40.43 16.27
C LEU A 124 -20.74 41.76 17.04
N LYS A 125 -19.70 41.92 17.87
CA LYS A 125 -19.43 43.18 18.59
C LYS A 125 -19.16 44.35 17.65
N CYS A 126 -18.40 44.15 16.57
CA CYS A 126 -18.18 45.18 15.55
C CYS A 126 -19.47 45.61 14.87
N LEU A 127 -20.37 44.65 14.58
CA LEU A 127 -21.69 44.91 13.98
C LEU A 127 -22.61 45.69 14.92
N GLU A 128 -22.68 45.30 16.19
CA GLU A 128 -23.42 46.05 17.22
C GLU A 128 -22.92 47.50 17.34
N TRP A 129 -21.60 47.70 17.33
CA TRP A 129 -21.00 49.03 17.40
C TRP A 129 -21.36 49.89 16.18
N LEU A 130 -21.29 49.33 14.96
CA LEU A 130 -21.69 50.02 13.73
C LEU A 130 -23.18 50.41 13.74
N MET A 131 -24.07 49.50 14.17
CA MET A 131 -25.51 49.81 14.26
C MET A 131 -25.79 50.89 15.31
N SER A 132 -25.09 50.89 16.43
CA SER A 132 -25.21 51.93 17.47
C SER A 132 -24.75 53.32 16.97
N TYR A 133 -23.71 53.38 16.14
CA TYR A 133 -23.23 54.62 15.55
C TYR A 133 -24.14 55.15 14.43
N GLY A 134 -24.70 54.28 13.59
CA GLY A 134 -25.58 54.67 12.47
C GLY A 134 -26.97 55.18 12.90
N ILE A 135 -27.40 54.93 14.13
CA ILE A 135 -28.66 55.46 14.69
C ILE A 135 -28.47 56.86 15.31
N ARG A 136 -27.22 57.31 15.52
CA ARG A 136 -26.89 58.61 16.14
C ARG A 136 -26.53 59.74 15.16
N THR A 137 -26.54 59.48 13.87
CA THR A 137 -26.37 60.48 12.79
C THR A 137 -27.68 60.66 12.05
#